data_AF-A0A6G2JTS6-F1
#
_entry.id   AF-A0A6G2JTS6-F1
#
_cell.length_a   1.000
_cell.length_b   1.000
_cell.length_c   1.000
_cell.angle_alpha   90.00
_cell.angle_beta   90.00
_cell.angle_gamma   90.00
#
_symmetry.space_group_name_H-M   'P 1'
#
loop_
_entity.id
_entity.type
_entity.pdbx_description
1 polymer ?
#
loop_
_entity_poly.entity_id
_entity_poly.type
_entity_poly.pdbx_seq_one_letter_code
_entity_poly.pdbx_strand_id
1 'polypeptide(L)'
;MLSTLGFSVGRIDGIWGPLTAAALADFQTNMSLGGDGVCGGRTLQTLQQLVRPLGDASVVAHITERQRLESAGGQLIGRRIAVGEAGGLEPVTASVRREIGRDGAEVLTVHHPDWSTQAAQVNRFGAAVYIGFEVKPAAPSVSYFQGRHFVSRAGQKLAVDIAGGLEPMFGSVETNGMGLPMLRESAMPAVLCRFERIDVLLEQTRQVADVVAQSTRDLLADQPAA
;
A
#
# COMPACT_ATOMS: atom_id res chain seq x y z
N MET A 1 -17.75 10.22 -0.85
CA MET A 1 -16.83 9.59 -1.83
C MET A 1 -15.42 9.59 -1.29
N LEU A 2 -14.83 10.75 -1.01
CA LEU A 2 -13.50 10.88 -0.40
C LEU A 2 -13.35 10.10 0.92
N SER A 3 -14.27 10.31 1.87
CA SER A 3 -14.28 9.56 3.15
C SER A 3 -14.36 8.05 2.97
N THR A 4 -15.07 7.57 1.94
CA THR A 4 -15.19 6.14 1.62
C THR A 4 -13.87 5.53 1.14
N LEU A 5 -12.98 6.37 0.59
CA LEU A 5 -11.66 5.96 0.10
C LEU A 5 -10.54 6.19 1.14
N GLY A 6 -10.90 6.61 2.36
CA GLY A 6 -9.96 6.84 3.46
C GLY A 6 -9.48 8.29 3.62
N PHE A 7 -9.98 9.23 2.79
CA PHE A 7 -9.55 10.63 2.86
C PHE A 7 -10.31 11.42 3.93
N SER A 8 -9.56 12.18 4.72
CA SER A 8 -10.07 12.96 5.87
C SER A 8 -10.77 14.25 5.43
N VAL A 9 -12.08 14.20 5.27
CA VAL A 9 -12.92 15.37 4.92
C VAL A 9 -13.50 16.12 6.14
N GLY A 10 -13.25 15.65 7.36
CA GLY A 10 -13.92 16.15 8.56
C GLY A 10 -15.38 15.66 8.68
N ARG A 11 -16.25 16.44 9.33
CA ARG A 11 -17.67 16.11 9.48
C ARG A 11 -18.36 16.19 8.11
N ILE A 12 -19.10 15.14 7.75
CA ILE A 12 -19.90 15.12 6.52
C ILE A 12 -21.17 15.96 6.76
N ASP A 13 -21.08 17.27 6.56
CA ASP A 13 -22.18 18.23 6.72
C ASP A 13 -22.72 18.77 5.39
N GLY A 14 -22.17 18.28 4.27
CA GLY A 14 -22.57 18.68 2.92
C GLY A 14 -21.96 20.01 2.45
N ILE A 15 -21.06 20.61 3.25
CA ILE A 15 -20.41 21.88 2.92
C ILE A 15 -19.05 21.63 2.28
N TRP A 16 -18.76 22.33 1.19
CA TRP A 16 -17.41 22.37 0.62
C TRP A 16 -16.50 23.25 1.46
N GLY A 17 -15.92 22.67 2.51
CA GLY A 17 -15.01 23.34 3.43
C GLY A 17 -13.52 23.16 3.06
N PRO A 18 -12.60 23.86 3.77
CA PRO A 18 -11.16 23.73 3.56
C PRO A 18 -10.66 22.29 3.73
N LEU A 19 -11.25 21.52 4.64
CA LEU A 19 -10.93 20.11 4.83
C LEU A 19 -11.35 19.24 3.64
N THR A 20 -12.46 19.57 2.99
CA THR A 20 -12.91 18.84 1.77
C THR A 20 -12.02 19.17 0.58
N ALA A 21 -11.61 20.43 0.43
CA ALA A 21 -10.67 20.85 -0.61
C ALA A 21 -9.29 20.18 -0.43
N ALA A 22 -8.76 20.15 0.79
CA ALA A 22 -7.52 19.46 1.11
C ALA A 22 -7.61 17.95 0.82
N ALA A 23 -8.67 17.29 1.29
CA ALA A 23 -8.91 15.88 0.99
C ALA A 23 -9.06 15.59 -0.51
N LEU A 24 -9.60 16.53 -1.29
CA LEU A 24 -9.66 16.38 -2.74
C LEU A 24 -8.29 16.51 -3.38
N ALA A 25 -7.48 17.49 -2.95
CA ALA A 25 -6.10 17.66 -3.42
C ALA A 25 -5.24 16.43 -3.09
N ASP A 26 -5.40 15.88 -1.89
CA ASP A 26 -4.76 14.62 -1.48
C ASP A 26 -5.22 13.46 -2.36
N PHE A 27 -6.52 13.37 -2.64
CA PHE A 27 -7.07 12.35 -3.53
C PHE A 27 -6.49 12.45 -4.93
N GLN A 28 -6.47 13.65 -5.50
CA GLN A 28 -5.91 13.88 -6.82
C GLN A 28 -4.44 13.46 -6.85
N THR A 29 -3.65 13.91 -5.88
CA THR A 29 -2.22 13.54 -5.75
C THR A 29 -2.07 12.02 -5.63
N ASN A 30 -2.94 11.35 -4.86
CA ASN A 30 -2.96 9.89 -4.72
C ASN A 30 -3.26 9.15 -6.02
N MET A 31 -4.07 9.74 -6.89
CA MET A 31 -4.44 9.20 -8.19
C MET A 31 -3.57 9.71 -9.34
N SER A 32 -2.45 10.38 -9.02
CA SER A 32 -1.58 11.02 -10.02
C SER A 32 -2.33 11.98 -10.95
N LEU A 33 -3.36 12.64 -10.40
CA LEU A 33 -4.07 13.77 -10.97
C LEU A 33 -3.46 15.03 -10.34
N GLY A 34 -3.31 16.13 -11.09
CA GLY A 34 -2.78 17.39 -10.52
C GLY A 34 -3.57 17.78 -9.26
N GLY A 35 -2.87 17.90 -8.12
CA GLY A 35 -3.46 18.12 -6.79
C GLY A 35 -3.91 19.55 -6.53
N ASP A 36 -4.79 20.09 -7.39
CA ASP A 36 -5.26 21.47 -7.33
C ASP A 36 -6.45 21.69 -6.38
N GLY A 37 -7.03 20.63 -5.85
CA GLY A 37 -8.23 20.68 -5.00
C GLY A 37 -9.50 21.07 -5.74
N VAL A 38 -9.49 21.07 -7.08
CA VAL A 38 -10.62 21.46 -7.94
C VAL A 38 -11.26 20.22 -8.57
N CYS A 39 -12.55 20.03 -8.35
CA CYS A 39 -13.28 18.86 -8.88
C CYS A 39 -13.55 19.00 -10.39
N GLY A 40 -12.57 18.65 -11.23
CA GLY A 40 -12.72 18.56 -12.68
C GLY A 40 -13.33 17.23 -13.17
N GLY A 41 -13.64 17.14 -14.46
CA GLY A 41 -14.25 15.94 -15.06
C GLY A 41 -13.44 14.66 -14.86
N ARG A 42 -12.09 14.75 -14.95
CA ARG A 42 -11.19 13.61 -14.67
C ARG A 42 -11.27 13.17 -13.22
N THR A 43 -11.23 14.10 -12.27
CA THR A 43 -11.35 13.82 -10.84
C THR A 43 -12.68 13.14 -10.52
N LEU A 44 -13.78 13.64 -11.07
CA LEU A 44 -15.11 13.06 -10.89
C LEU A 44 -15.21 11.64 -11.47
N GLN A 45 -14.67 11.41 -12.68
CA GLN A 45 -14.63 10.08 -13.30
C GLN A 45 -13.84 9.09 -12.44
N THR A 46 -12.66 9.47 -11.96
CA THR A 46 -11.83 8.62 -11.10
C THR A 46 -12.52 8.31 -9.77
N LEU A 47 -13.16 9.31 -9.14
CA LEU A 47 -13.96 9.08 -7.93
C LEU A 47 -15.09 8.06 -8.17
N GLN A 48 -15.81 8.19 -9.28
CA GLN A 48 -16.91 7.28 -9.62
C GLN A 48 -16.43 5.85 -9.88
N GLN A 49 -15.29 5.69 -10.56
CA GLN A 49 -14.65 4.38 -10.76
C GLN A 49 -14.19 3.75 -9.43
N LEU A 50 -13.73 4.59 -8.49
CA LEU A 50 -13.18 4.11 -7.22
C LEU A 50 -14.25 3.75 -6.19
N VAL A 51 -15.33 4.52 -6.15
CA VAL A 51 -16.43 4.33 -5.19
C VAL A 51 -17.41 3.24 -5.63
N ARG A 52 -17.41 2.86 -6.92
CA ARG A 52 -18.19 1.69 -7.35
C ARG A 52 -17.72 0.45 -6.60
N PRO A 53 -18.62 -0.24 -5.87
CA PRO A 53 -18.27 -1.50 -5.23
C PRO A 53 -17.83 -2.50 -6.30
N LEU A 54 -16.65 -3.08 -6.14
CA LEU A 54 -16.34 -4.36 -6.75
C LEU A 54 -17.25 -5.37 -6.02
N GLY A 55 -18.38 -5.79 -6.60
CA GLY A 55 -19.48 -6.57 -5.98
C GLY A 55 -19.09 -7.67 -4.98
N ASP A 56 -19.26 -8.96 -5.33
CA ASP A 56 -18.85 -10.09 -4.45
C ASP A 56 -17.36 -10.12 -4.08
N ALA A 57 -16.55 -9.24 -4.68
CA ALA A 57 -15.11 -9.16 -4.49
C ALA A 57 -14.69 -8.84 -3.05
N SER A 58 -15.52 -8.15 -2.24
CA SER A 58 -15.21 -7.90 -0.82
C SER A 58 -15.23 -9.19 0.01
N VAL A 59 -16.16 -10.11 -0.27
CA VAL A 59 -16.24 -11.40 0.44
C VAL A 59 -15.14 -12.33 -0.07
N VAL A 60 -14.91 -12.35 -1.38
CA VAL A 60 -13.82 -13.12 -1.99
C VAL A 60 -12.45 -12.63 -1.51
N ALA A 61 -12.22 -11.32 -1.40
CA ALA A 61 -10.98 -10.77 -0.86
C ALA A 61 -10.73 -11.25 0.58
N HIS A 62 -11.77 -11.30 1.41
CA HIS A 62 -11.66 -11.77 2.78
C HIS A 62 -11.26 -13.25 2.87
N ILE A 63 -11.89 -14.10 2.04
CA ILE A 63 -11.58 -15.53 1.96
C ILE A 63 -10.18 -15.73 1.37
N THR A 64 -9.81 -14.97 0.34
CA THR A 64 -8.54 -15.17 -0.37
C THR A 64 -7.35 -14.67 0.44
N GLU A 65 -7.49 -13.56 1.18
CA GLU A 65 -6.46 -13.07 2.10
C GLU A 65 -6.18 -14.12 3.18
N ARG A 66 -7.24 -14.59 3.85
CA ARG A 66 -7.12 -15.57 4.92
C ARG A 66 -6.53 -16.89 4.41
N GLN A 67 -7.05 -17.41 3.30
CA GLN A 67 -6.56 -18.66 2.73
C GLN A 67 -5.10 -18.54 2.27
N ARG A 68 -4.64 -17.41 1.70
CA ARG A 68 -3.23 -17.24 1.28
C ARG A 68 -2.26 -17.14 2.43
N LEU A 69 -2.69 -16.59 3.55
CA LEU A 69 -1.89 -16.56 4.77
C LEU A 69 -1.85 -17.94 5.44
N GLU A 70 -2.98 -18.66 5.45
CA GLU A 70 -3.11 -20.01 6.05
C GLU A 70 -2.45 -21.13 5.23
N SER A 71 -2.55 -21.12 3.90
CA SER A 71 -1.92 -22.13 3.02
C SER A 71 -0.40 -21.99 2.93
N ALA A 72 0.16 -21.11 3.73
CA ALA A 72 1.54 -20.72 3.65
C ALA A 72 2.14 -20.90 5.05
N GLY A 73 2.85 -22.02 5.26
CA GLY A 73 3.53 -22.32 6.53
C GLY A 73 4.53 -21.24 6.92
N GLY A 74 4.77 -21.04 8.23
CA GLY A 74 5.40 -19.85 8.82
C GLY A 74 6.87 -19.49 8.46
N GLN A 75 7.39 -19.93 7.32
CA GLN A 75 8.74 -19.60 6.82
C GLN A 75 8.69 -18.82 5.49
N LEU A 76 9.73 -18.02 5.23
CA LEU A 76 9.92 -17.25 3.98
C LEU A 76 10.37 -18.10 2.79
N ILE A 77 10.93 -19.29 3.03
CA ILE A 77 11.48 -20.16 1.99
C ILE A 77 10.37 -20.56 1.02
N GLY A 78 10.56 -20.27 -0.28
CA GLY A 78 9.59 -20.56 -1.34
C GLY A 78 8.38 -19.64 -1.37
N ARG A 79 8.33 -18.60 -0.53
CA ARG A 79 7.26 -17.59 -0.57
C ARG A 79 7.45 -16.66 -1.75
N ARG A 80 6.36 -16.36 -2.44
CA ARG A 80 6.32 -15.32 -3.47
C ARG A 80 6.03 -13.98 -2.84
N ILE A 81 6.99 -13.06 -2.88
CA ILE A 81 6.83 -11.69 -2.37
C ILE A 81 6.92 -10.72 -3.55
N ALA A 82 6.09 -9.70 -3.56
CA ALA A 82 6.17 -8.65 -4.58
C ALA A 82 6.56 -7.32 -3.96
N VAL A 83 7.43 -6.60 -4.66
CA VAL A 83 7.89 -5.26 -4.27
C VAL A 83 7.71 -4.35 -5.47
N GLY A 84 7.15 -3.16 -5.29
CA GLY A 84 6.84 -2.28 -6.40
C GLY A 84 7.16 -0.82 -6.16
N GLU A 85 7.26 -0.06 -7.24
CA GLU A 85 7.44 1.40 -7.17
C GLU A 85 6.86 2.12 -8.39
N ALA A 86 6.55 3.42 -8.22
CA ALA A 86 5.92 4.25 -9.25
C ALA A 86 6.89 5.14 -10.07
N GLY A 87 8.19 5.02 -9.87
CA GLY A 87 9.25 5.69 -10.61
C GLY A 87 10.40 6.17 -9.72
N GLY A 88 11.63 5.91 -10.16
CA GLY A 88 12.86 6.46 -9.54
C GLY A 88 13.30 5.78 -8.24
N LEU A 89 12.61 4.74 -7.77
CA LEU A 89 12.93 4.05 -6.50
C LEU A 89 13.47 2.63 -6.70
N GLU A 90 14.00 2.33 -7.88
CA GLU A 90 14.63 1.05 -8.18
C GLU A 90 15.72 0.66 -7.15
N PRO A 91 16.61 1.56 -6.68
CA PRO A 91 17.57 1.21 -5.63
C PRO A 91 16.93 0.70 -4.34
N VAL A 92 15.80 1.27 -3.94
CA VAL A 92 15.04 0.85 -2.74
C VAL A 92 14.46 -0.54 -2.95
N THR A 93 13.73 -0.74 -4.04
CA THR A 93 13.11 -2.04 -4.35
C THR A 93 14.15 -3.15 -4.56
N ALA A 94 15.30 -2.85 -5.17
CA ALA A 94 16.42 -3.78 -5.31
C ALA A 94 17.05 -4.13 -3.95
N SER A 95 17.11 -3.18 -3.03
CA SER A 95 17.59 -3.40 -1.66
C SER A 95 16.66 -4.32 -0.87
N VAL A 96 15.36 -4.05 -0.91
CA VAL A 96 14.31 -4.89 -0.30
C VAL A 96 14.32 -6.29 -0.91
N ARG A 97 14.38 -6.40 -2.24
CA ARG A 97 14.46 -7.68 -2.95
C ARG A 97 15.64 -8.53 -2.48
N ARG A 98 16.81 -7.92 -2.36
CA ARG A 98 18.01 -8.60 -1.90
C ARG A 98 17.85 -9.08 -0.46
N GLU A 99 17.29 -8.25 0.41
CA GLU A 99 17.15 -8.59 1.83
C GLU A 99 16.14 -9.71 2.06
N ILE A 100 14.96 -9.63 1.43
CA ILE A 100 13.94 -10.68 1.50
C ILE A 100 14.40 -11.96 0.79
N GLY A 101 15.11 -11.83 -0.33
CA GLY A 101 15.60 -12.98 -1.12
C GLY A 101 16.68 -13.81 -0.42
N ARG A 102 17.43 -13.23 0.54
CA ARG A 102 18.41 -13.98 1.36
C ARG A 102 17.76 -15.10 2.17
N ASP A 103 16.48 -14.94 2.49
CA ASP A 103 15.70 -15.89 3.27
C ASP A 103 15.00 -16.95 2.40
N GLY A 104 15.35 -17.02 1.11
CA GLY A 104 14.84 -18.04 0.18
C GLY A 104 13.47 -17.71 -0.43
N ALA A 105 12.97 -16.49 -0.28
CA ALA A 105 11.76 -16.02 -0.94
C ALA A 105 11.99 -15.76 -2.44
N GLU A 106 11.00 -16.10 -3.26
CA GLU A 106 10.93 -15.73 -4.67
C GLU A 106 10.36 -14.30 -4.76
N VAL A 107 11.22 -13.32 -5.09
CA VAL A 107 10.81 -11.90 -5.07
C VAL A 107 10.64 -11.35 -6.49
N LEU A 108 9.43 -10.88 -6.79
CA LEU A 108 9.11 -10.12 -8.00
C LEU A 108 9.23 -8.61 -7.72
N THR A 109 10.00 -7.89 -8.55
CA THR A 109 10.01 -6.42 -8.55
C THR A 109 9.17 -5.89 -9.72
N VAL A 110 8.29 -4.92 -9.47
CA VAL A 110 7.42 -4.30 -10.48
C VAL A 110 7.65 -2.78 -10.54
N HIS A 111 7.73 -2.26 -11.76
CA HIS A 111 8.10 -0.86 -12.02
C HIS A 111 7.10 -0.29 -13.03
N HIS A 112 6.07 0.40 -12.56
CA HIS A 112 5.06 0.96 -13.45
C HIS A 112 4.32 2.15 -12.82
N PRO A 113 4.12 3.28 -13.52
CA PRO A 113 3.45 4.44 -12.94
C PRO A 113 1.96 4.20 -12.64
N ASP A 114 1.31 3.26 -13.33
CA ASP A 114 -0.06 2.85 -13.03
C ASP A 114 -0.10 1.64 -12.07
N TRP A 115 -0.69 1.89 -10.91
CA TRP A 115 -0.89 0.94 -9.82
C TRP A 115 -1.81 -0.24 -10.18
N SER A 116 -2.80 -0.03 -11.04
CA SER A 116 -3.73 -1.09 -11.46
C SER A 116 -3.01 -2.16 -12.29
N THR A 117 -2.13 -1.71 -13.19
CA THR A 117 -1.22 -2.59 -13.95
C THR A 117 -0.29 -3.38 -13.03
N GLN A 118 0.27 -2.76 -11.99
CA GLN A 118 1.08 -3.48 -11.00
C GLN A 118 0.25 -4.54 -10.25
N ALA A 119 -0.94 -4.19 -9.76
CA ALA A 119 -1.82 -5.11 -9.07
C ALA A 119 -2.10 -6.36 -9.92
N ALA A 120 -2.41 -6.17 -11.21
CA ALA A 120 -2.63 -7.27 -12.14
C ALA A 120 -1.39 -8.18 -12.32
N GLN A 121 -0.17 -7.60 -12.39
CA GLN A 121 1.07 -8.38 -12.47
C GLN A 121 1.33 -9.18 -11.19
N VAL A 122 1.18 -8.54 -10.04
CA VAL A 122 1.41 -9.14 -8.72
C VAL A 122 0.39 -10.25 -8.41
N ASN A 123 -0.88 -10.06 -8.81
CA ASN A 123 -1.91 -11.07 -8.72
C ASN A 123 -1.60 -12.30 -9.58
N ARG A 124 -1.11 -12.12 -10.83
CA ARG A 124 -0.69 -13.23 -11.70
C ARG A 124 0.50 -13.99 -11.17
N PHE A 125 1.45 -13.29 -10.53
CA PHE A 125 2.58 -13.93 -9.85
C PHE A 125 2.12 -14.77 -8.66
N GLY A 126 0.99 -14.41 -8.05
CA GLY A 126 0.45 -15.09 -6.88
C GLY A 126 1.24 -14.74 -5.63
N ALA A 127 1.65 -13.47 -5.48
CA ALA A 127 2.38 -13.03 -4.30
C ALA A 127 1.56 -13.23 -3.01
N ALA A 128 2.24 -13.60 -1.94
CA ALA A 128 1.67 -13.70 -0.61
C ALA A 128 1.52 -12.32 0.05
N VAL A 129 2.42 -11.38 -0.26
CA VAL A 129 2.44 -10.00 0.26
C VAL A 129 2.97 -9.06 -0.83
N TYR A 130 2.47 -7.83 -0.85
CA TYR A 130 3.00 -6.74 -1.68
C TYR A 130 3.44 -5.53 -0.83
N ILE A 131 4.62 -4.98 -1.14
CA ILE A 131 5.12 -3.72 -0.57
C ILE A 131 5.45 -2.74 -1.70
N GLY A 132 4.73 -1.63 -1.75
CA GLY A 132 4.94 -0.56 -2.73
C GLY A 132 5.70 0.63 -2.14
N PHE A 133 6.44 1.36 -2.97
CA PHE A 133 7.12 2.60 -2.62
C PHE A 133 6.76 3.74 -3.58
N GLU A 134 6.53 4.94 -3.04
CA GLU A 134 6.38 6.16 -3.84
C GLU A 134 6.88 7.40 -3.11
N VAL A 135 7.17 8.46 -3.87
CA VAL A 135 7.52 9.77 -3.33
C VAL A 135 6.46 10.78 -3.74
N LYS A 136 5.91 11.51 -2.77
CA LYS A 136 4.92 12.58 -2.95
C LYS A 136 5.16 13.68 -1.92
N PRO A 137 4.88 14.96 -2.23
CA PRO A 137 5.11 16.09 -1.32
C PRO A 137 4.08 16.11 -0.17
N ALA A 138 4.14 15.11 0.70
CA ALA A 138 3.26 14.90 1.84
C ALA A 138 4.03 14.18 2.96
N ALA A 139 3.48 14.19 4.17
CA ALA A 139 4.07 13.49 5.30
C ALA A 139 4.29 11.99 5.00
N PRO A 140 5.37 11.39 5.50
CA PRO A 140 5.61 9.96 5.36
C PRO A 140 4.43 9.14 5.90
N SER A 141 4.04 8.12 5.15
CA SER A 141 2.92 7.27 5.55
C SER A 141 3.04 5.86 5.00
N VAL A 142 2.39 4.91 5.67
CA VAL A 142 2.22 3.54 5.20
C VAL A 142 0.72 3.26 5.11
N SER A 143 0.23 3.14 3.88
CA SER A 143 -1.20 2.91 3.61
C SER A 143 -1.50 1.43 3.43
N TYR A 144 -2.62 0.97 3.99
CA TYR A 144 -3.14 -0.40 3.82
C TYR A 144 -4.58 -0.39 3.32
N PHE A 145 -5.08 -1.52 2.83
CA PHE A 145 -6.45 -1.56 2.31
C PHE A 145 -7.50 -1.47 3.41
N GLN A 146 -8.32 -0.42 3.32
CA GLN A 146 -9.55 -0.28 4.10
C GLN A 146 -10.67 0.18 3.17
N GLY A 147 -11.63 -0.72 2.95
CA GLY A 147 -12.90 -0.42 2.31
C GLY A 147 -14.01 -0.18 3.34
N ARG A 148 -15.24 -0.03 2.85
CA ARG A 148 -16.42 0.21 3.70
C ARG A 148 -16.78 -0.98 4.60
N HIS A 149 -16.56 -2.20 4.12
CA HIS A 149 -17.02 -3.43 4.78
C HIS A 149 -15.89 -4.42 5.10
N PHE A 150 -14.67 -4.10 4.69
CA PHE A 150 -13.54 -4.99 4.83
C PHE A 150 -12.26 -4.17 5.03
N VAL A 151 -11.41 -4.69 5.92
CA VAL A 151 -10.10 -4.15 6.26
C VAL A 151 -9.11 -5.31 6.16
N SER A 152 -8.03 -5.12 5.41
CA SER A 152 -6.93 -6.09 5.39
C SER A 152 -6.22 -6.04 6.73
N ARG A 153 -6.48 -7.02 7.60
CA ARG A 153 -5.88 -7.09 8.95
C ARG A 153 -4.38 -7.34 8.88
N ALA A 154 -3.96 -8.19 7.94
CA ALA A 154 -2.54 -8.44 7.69
C ALA A 154 -1.85 -7.21 7.11
N GLY A 155 -2.48 -6.51 6.16
CA GLY A 155 -1.98 -5.25 5.64
C GLY A 155 -1.88 -4.17 6.72
N GLN A 156 -2.88 -4.08 7.62
CA GLN A 156 -2.86 -3.16 8.76
C GLN A 156 -1.70 -3.45 9.71
N LYS A 157 -1.51 -4.72 10.12
CA LYS A 157 -0.38 -5.12 10.98
C LYS A 157 0.96 -4.78 10.29
N LEU A 158 1.12 -5.18 9.03
CA LEU A 158 2.33 -4.89 8.26
C LEU A 158 2.60 -3.39 8.16
N ALA A 159 1.56 -2.58 7.95
CA ALA A 159 1.70 -1.12 7.89
C ALA A 159 2.16 -0.52 9.20
N VAL A 160 1.63 -0.98 10.34
CA VAL A 160 2.03 -0.55 11.69
C VAL A 160 3.47 -0.94 11.97
N ASP A 161 3.85 -2.18 11.68
CA ASP A 161 5.21 -2.69 11.93
C ASP A 161 6.24 -1.93 11.09
N ILE A 162 5.96 -1.70 9.80
CA ILE A 162 6.82 -0.92 8.92
C ILE A 162 6.88 0.54 9.38
N ALA A 163 5.75 1.19 9.66
CA ALA A 163 5.74 2.60 10.06
C ALA A 163 6.59 2.82 11.32
N GLY A 164 6.42 1.99 12.36
CA GLY A 164 7.22 2.08 13.59
C GLY A 164 8.71 1.87 13.36
N GLY A 165 9.09 0.95 12.45
CA GLY A 165 10.49 0.77 12.07
C GLY A 165 11.06 1.91 11.23
N LEU A 166 10.21 2.67 10.53
CA LEU A 166 10.61 3.82 9.72
C LEU A 166 10.75 5.12 10.54
N GLU A 167 10.08 5.23 11.69
CA GLU A 167 10.09 6.46 12.50
C GLU A 167 11.49 6.98 12.87
N PRO A 168 12.48 6.13 13.23
CA PRO A 168 13.83 6.59 13.54
C PRO A 168 14.55 7.28 12.37
N MET A 169 14.12 7.05 11.13
CA MET A 169 14.73 7.59 9.92
C MET A 169 13.98 8.81 9.37
N PHE A 170 12.65 8.83 9.52
CA PHE A 170 11.78 9.78 8.82
C PHE A 170 10.90 10.64 9.77
N GLY A 171 11.03 10.47 11.09
CA GLY A 171 10.15 11.12 12.06
C GLY A 171 8.80 10.42 12.15
N SER A 172 7.73 11.13 12.48
CA SER A 172 6.40 10.50 12.58
C SER A 172 5.96 9.97 11.21
N VAL A 173 5.59 8.68 11.15
CA VAL A 173 5.11 8.01 9.94
C VAL A 173 3.65 7.58 10.16
N GLU A 174 2.72 8.16 9.41
CA GLU A 174 1.30 7.87 9.60
C GLU A 174 0.90 6.49 9.07
N THR A 175 -0.11 5.86 9.68
CA THR A 175 -0.69 4.59 9.20
C THR A 175 -2.16 4.76 8.86
N ASN A 176 -2.48 4.73 7.57
CA ASN A 176 -3.79 5.18 7.09
C ASN A 176 -4.48 4.07 6.28
N GLY A 177 -5.74 3.80 6.60
CA GLY A 177 -6.57 2.86 5.84
C GLY A 177 -7.13 3.54 4.58
N MET A 178 -6.79 3.03 3.40
CA MET A 178 -7.08 3.68 2.12
C MET A 178 -7.65 2.72 1.07
N GLY A 179 -8.44 3.26 0.14
CA GLY A 179 -8.99 2.55 -1.02
C GLY A 179 -8.22 2.80 -2.33
N LEU A 180 -6.88 2.87 -2.28
CA LEU A 180 -6.04 3.14 -3.46
C LEU A 180 -6.06 1.98 -4.47
N PRO A 181 -5.85 2.22 -5.78
CA PRO A 181 -5.94 1.18 -6.81
C PRO A 181 -5.13 -0.08 -6.49
N MET A 182 -3.83 0.07 -6.18
CA MET A 182 -2.96 -1.07 -5.84
C MET A 182 -3.50 -1.87 -4.65
N LEU A 183 -3.93 -1.17 -3.58
CA LEU A 183 -4.39 -1.79 -2.33
C LEU A 183 -5.75 -2.47 -2.49
N ARG A 184 -6.62 -1.90 -3.32
CA ARG A 184 -7.98 -2.37 -3.55
C ARG A 184 -8.04 -3.52 -4.55
N GLU A 185 -7.14 -3.51 -5.54
CA GLU A 185 -7.13 -4.49 -6.64
C GLU A 185 -6.13 -5.63 -6.40
N SER A 186 -5.29 -5.53 -5.36
CA SER A 186 -4.47 -6.64 -4.89
C SER A 186 -5.32 -7.72 -4.23
N ALA A 187 -5.06 -8.97 -4.59
CA ALA A 187 -5.73 -10.11 -3.98
C ALA A 187 -5.05 -10.54 -2.66
N MET A 188 -3.86 -10.02 -2.38
CA MET A 188 -3.05 -10.29 -1.19
C MET A 188 -2.98 -9.04 -0.28
N PRO A 189 -2.53 -9.19 0.99
CA PRO A 189 -2.13 -8.06 1.82
C PRO A 189 -1.13 -7.18 1.07
N ALA A 190 -1.45 -5.89 1.00
CA ALA A 190 -0.64 -4.90 0.31
C ALA A 190 -0.50 -3.67 1.19
N VAL A 191 0.70 -3.08 1.15
CA VAL A 191 0.99 -1.78 1.75
C VAL A 191 1.67 -0.87 0.73
N LEU A 192 1.44 0.44 0.86
CA LEU A 192 2.10 1.46 0.05
C LEU A 192 2.81 2.45 0.98
N CYS A 193 4.14 2.41 0.96
CA CYS A 193 5.03 3.29 1.71
C CYS A 193 5.28 4.56 0.90
N ARG A 194 4.93 5.71 1.47
CA ARG A 194 5.11 7.01 0.85
C ARG A 194 6.11 7.83 1.65
N PHE A 195 6.96 8.53 0.93
CA PHE A 195 7.97 9.43 1.48
C PHE A 195 7.86 10.81 0.85
N GLU A 196 8.25 11.84 1.61
CA GLU A 196 8.26 13.22 1.12
C GLU A 196 9.37 13.46 0.09
N ARG A 197 10.55 12.89 0.36
CA ARG A 197 11.81 13.23 -0.29
C ARG A 197 12.55 11.99 -0.76
N ILE A 198 12.87 11.96 -2.05
CA ILE A 198 13.59 10.84 -2.68
C ILE A 198 15.04 10.74 -2.19
N ASP A 199 15.72 11.87 -1.98
CA ASP A 199 17.12 11.91 -1.58
C ASP A 199 17.33 11.30 -0.19
N VAL A 200 16.49 11.70 0.78
CA VAL A 200 16.51 11.14 2.14
C VAL A 200 16.20 9.64 2.12
N LEU A 201 15.23 9.21 1.32
CA LEU A 201 14.89 7.79 1.16
C LEU A 201 16.07 7.00 0.57
N LEU A 202 16.75 7.54 -0.43
CA LEU A 202 17.90 6.88 -1.05
C LEU A 202 19.08 6.74 -0.09
N GLU A 203 19.35 7.74 0.76
CA GLU A 203 20.37 7.67 1.81
C GLU A 203 20.10 6.57 2.85
N GLN A 204 18.83 6.29 3.13
CA GLN A 204 18.39 5.28 4.12
C GLN A 204 17.99 3.93 3.48
N THR A 205 18.32 3.70 2.20
CA THR A 205 17.90 2.53 1.41
C THR A 205 18.12 1.18 2.11
N ARG A 206 19.24 1.03 2.83
CA ARG A 206 19.56 -0.23 3.52
C ARG A 206 18.67 -0.43 4.73
N GLN A 207 18.55 0.58 5.58
CA GLN A 207 17.77 0.54 6.80
C GLN A 207 16.28 0.35 6.49
N VAL A 208 15.77 1.01 5.44
CA VAL A 208 14.40 0.79 4.93
C VAL A 208 14.20 -0.67 4.50
N ALA A 209 15.16 -1.24 3.78
CA ALA A 209 15.08 -2.64 3.36
C ALA A 209 15.10 -3.61 4.54
N ASP A 210 15.93 -3.35 5.55
CA ASP A 210 16.02 -4.17 6.77
C ASP A 210 14.69 -4.15 7.54
N VAL A 211 14.08 -2.97 7.73
CA VAL A 211 12.77 -2.81 8.37
C VAL A 211 11.69 -3.57 7.60
N VAL A 212 11.59 -3.35 6.28
CA VAL A 212 10.56 -3.98 5.44
C VAL A 212 10.71 -5.50 5.44
N ALA A 213 11.93 -6.01 5.33
CA ALA A 213 12.19 -7.43 5.38
C ALA A 213 11.80 -8.02 6.73
N GLN A 214 12.16 -7.36 7.84
CA GLN A 214 11.81 -7.83 9.17
C GLN A 214 10.30 -7.83 9.42
N SER A 215 9.59 -6.76 9.10
CA SER A 215 8.12 -6.72 9.24
C SER A 215 7.43 -7.77 8.36
N THR A 216 8.00 -8.06 7.17
CA THR A 216 7.49 -9.13 6.29
C THR A 216 7.70 -10.51 6.91
N ARG A 217 8.85 -10.76 7.57
CA ARG A 217 9.10 -12.01 8.32
C ARG A 217 8.10 -12.17 9.45
N ASP A 218 7.94 -11.14 10.26
CA ASP A 218 7.10 -11.18 11.46
C ASP A 218 5.63 -11.43 11.10
N LEU A 219 5.13 -10.78 10.03
CA LEU A 219 3.78 -11.03 9.52
C LEU A 219 3.57 -12.49 9.11
N LEU A 220 4.58 -13.11 8.49
CA LEU A 220 4.49 -14.47 7.99
C LEU A 220 4.79 -15.53 9.06
N ALA A 221 5.49 -15.17 10.13
CA ALA A 221 5.80 -16.02 11.28
C ALA A 221 4.66 -16.10 12.31
N ASP A 222 3.87 -15.02 12.49
CA ASP A 222 2.76 -14.93 13.45
C ASP A 222 1.53 -15.83 13.13
N GLN A 223 1.65 -16.76 12.17
CA GLN A 223 0.55 -17.65 11.76
C GLN A 223 0.64 -18.98 12.53
N PRO A 224 -0.45 -19.46 13.16
CA PRO A 224 -0.45 -20.78 13.79
C PRO A 224 -0.16 -21.85 12.73
N ALA A 225 0.77 -22.76 13.03
CA ALA A 225 0.95 -23.97 12.24
C ALA A 225 -0.40 -24.71 12.19
N ALA A 226 -0.94 -24.88 10.98
CA ALA A 226 -2.15 -25.66 10.73
C ALA A 226 -1.99 -27.11 11.20
#